data_AF-R7Y0G9-F1
#
_entry.id   AF-R7Y0G9-F1
#
_cell.length_a   1.000
_cell.length_b   1.000
_cell.length_c   1.000
_cell.angle_alpha   90.00
_cell.angle_beta   90.00
_cell.angle_gamma   90.00
#
_symmetry.space_group_name_H-M   'P 1'
#
loop_
_entity.id
_entity.type
_entity.pdbx_description
1 polymer ?
#
loop_
_entity_poly.entity_id
_entity_poly.type
_entity_poly.pdbx_seq_one_letter_code
_entity_poly.pdbx_strand_id
1 'polypeptide(L)'
;MPRFNFETAVIDPQTEWTRRRLQIMLGGGVAVVLAVLAGGVWSVASIVTGGSDAVDSSNGATQSAQDQLASKQLPVAPLEAAQPGSLSSGETGTLEIPAPMEVGEVGVATGFPHTPEGALAQLAAIDSTALTSASVRVAQDVIAQWAAPGGPSAESWTGVLAVAALLESAGMSSDAQNSITIAVEPKMGYIKGTVGDDFVVPCIDFIVTATIAAGQPQQVAAADCQRMVWQNDRWVIGPGEEPAPAPSLWPGSQASFDAGYQWLEVPQS
;
A
#
# COMPACT_ATOMS: atom_id res chain seq x y z
N MET A 1 -71.47 5.41 -37.41
CA MET A 1 -70.95 4.89 -36.13
C MET A 1 -69.60 4.25 -36.40
N PRO A 2 -68.51 4.79 -35.84
CA PRO A 2 -67.13 4.42 -36.19
C PRO A 2 -66.68 3.21 -35.35
N ARG A 3 -65.94 2.28 -35.96
CA ARG A 3 -65.20 1.25 -35.24
C ARG A 3 -63.72 1.61 -35.25
N PHE A 4 -63.23 2.03 -34.09
CA PHE A 4 -61.83 2.00 -33.71
C PHE A 4 -61.39 0.54 -33.45
N ASN A 5 -60.13 0.23 -33.74
CA ASN A 5 -59.18 -0.54 -32.92
C ASN A 5 -58.09 -1.12 -33.85
N PHE A 6 -56.90 -0.51 -33.90
CA PHE A 6 -55.76 -0.61 -32.98
C PHE A 6 -54.73 -1.63 -33.52
N GLU A 7 -53.79 -1.07 -34.27
CA GLU A 7 -52.47 -1.62 -34.52
C GLU A 7 -51.81 -1.89 -33.16
N THR A 8 -51.64 -3.16 -32.82
CA THR A 8 -50.92 -3.56 -31.62
C THR A 8 -49.44 -3.53 -31.95
N ALA A 9 -48.79 -2.39 -31.68
CA ALA A 9 -47.35 -2.34 -31.54
C ALA A 9 -46.98 -3.29 -30.39
N VAL A 10 -46.38 -4.42 -30.72
CA VAL A 10 -45.76 -5.32 -29.75
C VAL A 10 -44.55 -4.58 -29.18
N ILE A 11 -44.76 -3.97 -28.01
CA ILE A 11 -43.68 -3.42 -27.19
C ILE A 11 -42.91 -4.61 -26.62
N ASP A 12 -41.63 -4.71 -26.98
CA ASP A 12 -40.71 -5.70 -26.44
C ASP A 12 -40.55 -5.51 -24.91
N PRO A 13 -40.97 -6.48 -24.08
CA PRO A 13 -40.95 -6.37 -22.63
C PRO A 13 -39.53 -6.42 -22.01
N GLN A 14 -38.47 -6.57 -22.80
CA GLN A 14 -37.09 -6.66 -22.29
C GLN A 14 -36.36 -5.31 -22.19
N THR A 15 -36.91 -4.21 -22.71
CA THR A 15 -36.17 -2.92 -22.80
C THR A 15 -36.48 -1.92 -21.68
N GLU A 16 -37.46 -2.18 -20.82
CA GLU A 16 -37.90 -1.23 -19.78
C GLU A 16 -37.33 -1.51 -18.38
N TRP A 17 -36.61 -2.63 -18.20
CA TRP A 17 -36.25 -3.14 -16.88
C TRP A 17 -34.86 -2.73 -16.34
N THR A 18 -34.08 -1.93 -17.06
CA THR A 18 -32.68 -1.65 -16.69
C THR A 18 -32.38 -0.21 -16.25
N ARG A 19 -33.02 0.83 -16.79
CA ARG A 19 -32.64 2.22 -16.45
C ARG A 19 -33.21 2.72 -15.12
N ARG A 20 -34.49 2.45 -14.85
CA ARG A 20 -35.19 3.01 -13.69
C ARG A 20 -34.80 2.34 -12.37
N ARG A 21 -34.45 1.05 -12.40
CA ARG A 21 -33.91 0.33 -11.23
C ARG A 21 -32.47 0.69 -10.91
N LEU A 22 -31.64 0.95 -11.94
CA LEU A 22 -30.27 1.41 -11.75
C LEU A 22 -30.23 2.83 -11.14
N GLN A 23 -31.14 3.71 -11.55
CA GLN A 23 -31.27 5.06 -10.99
C GLN A 23 -31.77 5.07 -9.54
N ILE A 24 -32.67 4.14 -9.17
CA ILE A 24 -33.16 4.02 -7.78
C ILE A 24 -32.07 3.43 -6.86
N MET A 25 -31.25 2.48 -7.34
CA MET A 25 -30.11 1.94 -6.59
C MET A 25 -29.01 3.00 -6.36
N LEU A 26 -28.68 3.80 -7.38
CA LEU A 26 -27.70 4.89 -7.26
C LEU A 26 -28.19 6.05 -6.37
N GLY A 27 -29.49 6.33 -6.35
CA GLY A 27 -30.07 7.35 -5.46
C GLY A 27 -30.16 6.91 -3.99
N GLY A 28 -30.38 5.62 -3.72
CA GLY A 28 -30.50 5.08 -2.36
C GLY A 28 -29.17 4.99 -1.60
N GLY A 29 -28.06 4.70 -2.29
CA GLY A 29 -26.74 4.58 -1.67
C GLY A 29 -26.19 5.89 -1.09
N VAL A 30 -26.48 7.03 -1.74
CA VAL A 30 -26.01 8.35 -1.30
C VAL A 30 -26.71 8.82 -0.01
N ALA A 31 -27.95 8.39 0.23
CA ALA A 31 -28.71 8.76 1.44
C ALA A 31 -28.25 8.00 2.70
N VAL A 32 -27.75 6.77 2.56
CA VAL A 32 -27.28 5.96 3.70
C VAL A 32 -25.91 6.45 4.20
N VAL A 33 -25.02 6.86 3.30
CA VAL A 33 -23.69 7.40 3.67
C VAL A 33 -23.81 8.71 4.45
N LEU A 34 -24.74 9.59 4.08
CA LEU A 34 -24.96 10.85 4.80
C LEU A 34 -25.63 10.67 6.16
N ALA A 35 -26.44 9.63 6.35
CA ALA A 35 -27.07 9.33 7.64
C ALA A 35 -26.08 8.71 8.66
N VAL A 36 -25.10 7.92 8.20
CA VAL A 36 -24.05 7.34 9.06
C VAL A 36 -23.06 8.41 9.53
N LEU A 37 -22.74 9.40 8.70
CA LEU A 37 -21.83 10.50 9.06
C LEU A 37 -22.43 11.51 10.07
N ALA A 38 -23.75 11.53 10.26
CA ALA A 38 -24.41 12.37 11.27
C ALA A 38 -24.79 11.63 12.57
N GLY A 39 -24.74 10.29 12.60
CA GLY A 39 -25.19 9.47 13.73
C GLY A 39 -24.11 9.00 14.71
N GLY A 40 -22.83 9.16 14.38
CA GLY A 40 -21.71 8.62 15.17
C GLY A 40 -21.14 9.52 16.27
N VAL A 41 -21.81 10.62 16.64
CA VAL A 41 -21.24 11.64 17.55
C VAL A 41 -21.69 11.50 19.02
N TRP A 42 -22.48 10.50 19.40
CA TRP A 42 -22.90 10.35 20.80
C TRP A 42 -22.89 8.89 21.25
N SER A 43 -21.76 8.43 21.79
CA SER A 43 -21.68 7.48 22.92
C SER A 43 -20.24 7.01 23.14
N VAL A 44 -19.47 7.70 23.99
CA VAL A 44 -18.84 7.15 25.21
C VAL A 44 -18.36 8.35 26.04
N ALA A 45 -19.24 8.86 26.90
CA ALA A 45 -18.84 9.68 28.02
C ALA A 45 -19.56 9.12 29.25
N SER A 46 -18.95 8.14 29.91
CA SER A 46 -19.08 7.95 31.36
C SER A 46 -18.20 6.80 31.87
N ILE A 47 -17.38 7.15 32.87
CA ILE A 47 -16.84 6.32 33.95
C ILE A 47 -15.60 5.49 33.58
N VAL A 48 -14.44 5.92 34.07
CA VAL A 48 -13.81 5.34 35.27
C VAL A 48 -12.91 6.38 35.94
N THR A 49 -12.97 6.35 37.25
CA THR A 49 -12.24 7.10 38.27
C THR A 49 -10.75 6.80 38.29
N GLY A 50 -9.93 7.85 38.32
CA GLY A 50 -8.76 8.01 39.20
C GLY A 50 -7.60 7.02 39.09
N GLY A 51 -6.52 7.48 38.45
CA GLY A 51 -5.16 7.18 38.88
C GLY A 51 -4.29 6.40 37.89
N SER A 52 -3.79 7.08 36.84
CA SER A 52 -2.43 6.96 36.25
C SER A 52 -2.28 7.87 35.00
N ASP A 53 -2.58 9.16 35.13
CA ASP A 53 -2.88 10.01 33.95
C ASP A 53 -1.66 10.54 33.17
N ALA A 54 -0.43 10.32 33.64
CA ALA A 54 0.76 10.87 32.99
C ALA A 54 1.32 9.99 31.85
N VAL A 55 1.27 8.65 32.00
CA VAL A 55 1.84 7.70 31.02
C VAL A 55 0.84 7.40 29.89
N ASP A 56 -0.46 7.36 30.19
CA ASP A 56 -1.49 7.11 29.19
C ASP A 56 -1.70 8.31 28.25
N SER A 57 -1.62 9.53 28.80
CA SER A 57 -1.68 10.77 28.01
C SER A 57 -0.48 10.93 27.07
N SER A 58 0.73 10.55 27.48
CA SER A 58 1.91 10.62 26.61
C SER A 58 1.89 9.57 25.51
N ASN A 59 1.40 8.36 25.81
CA ASN A 59 1.25 7.29 24.83
C ASN A 59 0.18 7.65 23.79
N GLY A 60 -0.98 8.16 24.25
CA GLY A 60 -2.03 8.65 23.35
C GLY A 60 -1.58 9.83 22.48
N ALA A 61 -0.80 10.77 23.02
CA ALA A 61 -0.24 11.87 22.24
C ALA A 61 0.76 11.39 21.18
N THR A 62 1.64 10.45 21.53
CA THR A 62 2.61 9.86 20.60
C THR A 62 1.93 9.09 19.48
N GLN A 63 0.96 8.24 19.81
CA GLN A 63 0.17 7.51 18.82
C GLN A 63 -0.55 8.47 17.87
N SER A 64 -1.13 9.56 18.40
CA SER A 64 -1.75 10.59 17.56
C SER A 64 -0.77 11.25 16.58
N ALA A 65 0.49 11.48 17.00
CA ALA A 65 1.52 12.05 16.12
C ALA A 65 1.96 11.06 15.04
N GLN A 66 2.09 9.78 15.37
CA GLN A 66 2.37 8.70 14.42
C GLN A 66 1.26 8.58 13.37
N ASP A 67 0.00 8.63 13.80
CA ASP A 67 -1.17 8.58 12.92
C ASP A 67 -1.28 9.81 12.02
N GLN A 68 -0.98 11.00 12.56
CA GLN A 68 -0.91 12.22 11.74
C GLN A 68 0.20 12.15 10.69
N LEU A 69 1.38 11.60 11.03
CA LEU A 69 2.46 11.43 10.08
C LEU A 69 2.10 10.40 8.99
N ALA A 70 1.56 9.25 9.38
CA ALA A 70 1.18 8.19 8.45
C ALA A 70 0.09 8.65 7.47
N SER A 71 -0.96 9.34 7.97
CA SER A 71 -2.11 9.80 7.19
C SER A 71 -1.84 11.05 6.34
N LYS A 72 -0.69 11.72 6.49
CA LYS A 72 -0.33 12.90 5.68
C LYS A 72 -0.37 12.53 4.19
N GLN A 73 -1.25 13.19 3.44
CA GLN A 73 -1.43 12.88 2.02
C GLN A 73 -0.18 13.19 1.19
N LEU A 74 0.08 12.35 0.20
CA LEU A 74 1.12 12.51 -0.80
C LEU A 74 0.50 12.90 -2.15
N PRO A 75 1.28 13.46 -3.09
CA PRO A 75 0.79 13.73 -4.44
C PRO A 75 0.22 12.45 -5.08
N VAL A 76 -0.93 12.56 -5.72
CA VAL A 76 -1.54 11.45 -6.47
C VAL A 76 -0.96 11.42 -7.87
N ALA A 77 -0.62 10.23 -8.36
CA ALA A 77 -0.17 9.99 -9.72
C ALA A 77 -1.17 9.13 -10.50
N PRO A 78 -1.34 9.35 -11.82
CA PRO A 78 -2.09 8.44 -12.67
C PRO A 78 -1.34 7.12 -12.84
N LEU A 79 -2.07 6.02 -13.10
CA LEU A 79 -1.47 4.68 -13.24
C LEU A 79 -0.42 4.61 -14.36
N GLU A 80 -0.61 5.37 -15.43
CA GLU A 80 0.31 5.42 -16.56
C GLU A 80 1.69 6.00 -16.17
N ALA A 81 1.78 6.77 -15.08
CA ALA A 81 3.05 7.30 -14.61
C ALA A 81 3.96 6.22 -14.01
N ALA A 82 3.42 5.06 -13.65
CA ALA A 82 4.18 3.90 -13.20
C ALA A 82 4.78 3.08 -14.35
N GLN A 83 4.38 3.33 -15.60
CA GLN A 83 4.87 2.59 -16.76
C GLN A 83 6.25 3.11 -17.21
N PRO A 84 7.07 2.27 -17.87
CA PRO A 84 8.30 2.72 -18.50
C PRO A 84 8.09 3.98 -19.35
N GLY A 85 8.86 5.04 -19.05
CA GLY A 85 8.61 6.36 -19.61
C GLY A 85 9.87 7.18 -19.82
N SER A 86 9.66 8.45 -20.19
CA SER A 86 10.75 9.41 -20.42
C SER A 86 11.56 9.64 -19.14
N LEU A 87 12.87 9.44 -19.24
CA LEU A 87 13.81 9.73 -18.18
C LEU A 87 14.11 11.23 -18.12
N SER A 88 14.34 11.74 -16.91
CA SER A 88 14.83 13.09 -16.70
C SER A 88 16.36 13.11 -16.64
N SER A 89 16.93 14.28 -16.96
CA SER A 89 18.34 14.61 -16.74
C SER A 89 18.58 15.42 -15.46
N GLY A 90 17.53 15.63 -14.66
CA GLY A 90 17.62 16.25 -13.34
C GLY A 90 18.25 15.33 -12.29
N GLU A 91 18.50 15.90 -11.11
CA GLU A 91 19.09 15.18 -9.97
C GLU A 91 18.25 15.44 -8.70
N THR A 92 18.18 14.43 -7.84
CA THR A 92 17.37 14.42 -6.61
C THR A 92 18.21 14.06 -5.36
N GLY A 93 19.51 13.81 -5.55
CA GLY A 93 20.39 13.25 -4.53
C GLY A 93 20.24 11.74 -4.40
N THR A 94 20.96 11.18 -3.42
CA THR A 94 20.96 9.75 -3.11
C THR A 94 20.67 9.53 -1.63
N LEU A 95 20.10 8.37 -1.33
CA LEU A 95 19.81 7.90 0.01
C LEU A 95 20.55 6.58 0.23
N GLU A 96 21.51 6.61 1.16
CA GLU A 96 22.31 5.44 1.47
C GLU A 96 21.50 4.42 2.26
N ILE A 97 21.40 3.20 1.73
CA ILE A 97 20.70 2.09 2.37
C ILE A 97 21.74 1.14 2.98
N PRO A 98 21.66 0.87 4.29
CA PRO A 98 22.58 -0.07 4.94
C PRO A 98 22.42 -1.49 4.37
N ALA A 99 23.53 -2.23 4.31
CA ALA A 99 23.49 -3.65 3.97
C ALA A 99 22.86 -4.47 5.11
N PRO A 100 22.16 -5.58 4.80
CA PRO A 100 21.61 -6.47 5.83
C PRO A 100 22.74 -7.18 6.59
N MET A 101 22.53 -7.42 7.88
CA MET A 101 23.49 -8.14 8.73
C MET A 101 23.15 -9.63 8.84
N GLU A 102 21.89 -10.00 8.60
CA GLU A 102 21.41 -11.36 8.75
C GLU A 102 20.16 -11.63 7.88
N VAL A 103 19.71 -12.90 7.87
CA VAL A 103 18.46 -13.32 7.24
C VAL A 103 17.51 -13.74 8.36
N GLY A 104 16.38 -13.06 8.45
CA GLY A 104 15.36 -13.30 9.46
C GLY A 104 14.32 -14.33 9.03
N GLU A 105 13.20 -14.31 9.75
CA GLU A 105 12.07 -15.21 9.50
C GLU A 105 11.55 -15.10 8.07
N VAL A 106 11.13 -16.24 7.53
CA VAL A 106 10.61 -16.40 6.17
C VAL A 106 11.52 -15.83 5.06
N GLY A 107 12.83 -15.74 5.34
CA GLY A 107 13.85 -15.38 4.36
C GLY A 107 14.05 -13.88 4.14
N VAL A 108 13.37 -13.03 4.92
CA VAL A 108 13.51 -11.57 4.82
C VAL A 108 14.87 -11.14 5.36
N ALA A 109 15.64 -10.39 4.58
CA ALA A 109 16.89 -9.79 5.05
C ALA A 109 16.64 -8.81 6.20
N THR A 110 17.50 -8.80 7.22
CA THR A 110 17.30 -8.00 8.44
C THR A 110 18.61 -7.66 9.17
N GLY A 111 18.50 -7.16 10.40
CA GLY A 111 19.61 -6.65 11.20
C GLY A 111 20.04 -5.24 10.80
N PHE A 112 19.16 -4.48 10.15
CA PHE A 112 19.43 -3.08 9.78
C PHE A 112 19.53 -2.20 11.04
N PRO A 113 20.37 -1.14 11.01
CA PRO A 113 20.59 -0.28 12.17
C PRO A 113 19.31 0.49 12.57
N HIS A 114 19.26 0.92 13.83
CA HIS A 114 18.19 1.76 14.38
C HIS A 114 18.30 3.20 13.85
N THR A 115 18.04 3.38 12.55
CA THR A 115 18.00 4.67 11.84
C THR A 115 16.85 4.68 10.83
N PRO A 116 16.43 5.86 10.35
CA PRO A 116 15.41 5.95 9.29
C PRO A 116 15.77 5.18 8.01
N GLU A 117 17.05 5.20 7.62
CA GLU A 117 17.56 4.46 6.47
C GLU A 117 17.51 2.96 6.71
N GLY A 118 17.76 2.51 7.95
CA GLY A 118 17.58 1.11 8.34
C GLY A 118 16.12 0.66 8.30
N ALA A 119 15.18 1.55 8.65
CA ALA A 119 13.75 1.30 8.51
C ALA A 119 13.34 1.14 7.03
N LEU A 120 13.86 2.02 6.18
CA LEU A 120 13.66 1.97 4.73
C LEU A 120 14.22 0.66 4.14
N ALA A 121 15.42 0.27 4.56
CA ALA A 121 16.09 -0.96 4.15
C ALA A 121 15.26 -2.20 4.55
N GLN A 122 14.72 -2.21 5.76
CA GLN A 122 13.87 -3.30 6.24
C GLN A 122 12.57 -3.38 5.45
N LEU A 123 11.92 -2.25 5.16
CA LEU A 123 10.73 -2.22 4.30
C LEU A 123 11.06 -2.80 2.92
N ALA A 124 12.16 -2.35 2.30
CA ALA A 124 12.63 -2.86 1.02
C ALA A 124 12.76 -4.39 1.01
N ALA A 125 13.31 -4.96 2.09
CA ALA A 125 13.51 -6.39 2.24
C ALA A 125 12.19 -7.16 2.42
N ILE A 126 11.24 -6.62 3.20
CA ILE A 126 9.92 -7.21 3.42
C ILE A 126 9.16 -7.28 2.08
N ASP A 127 9.04 -6.16 1.37
CA ASP A 127 8.30 -6.07 0.12
C ASP A 127 8.93 -6.91 -0.98
N SER A 128 10.26 -6.85 -1.13
CA SER A 128 10.98 -7.64 -2.12
C SER A 128 10.78 -9.14 -1.90
N THR A 129 10.77 -9.59 -0.65
CA THR A 129 10.55 -11.01 -0.32
C THR A 129 9.12 -11.43 -0.65
N ALA A 130 8.12 -10.62 -0.26
CA ALA A 130 6.72 -10.91 -0.55
C ALA A 130 6.43 -10.92 -2.05
N LEU A 131 6.86 -9.90 -2.79
CA LEU A 131 6.58 -9.73 -4.22
C LEU A 131 7.32 -10.76 -5.09
N THR A 132 8.62 -10.98 -4.84
CA THR A 132 9.45 -11.94 -5.62
C THR A 132 8.93 -13.36 -5.50
N SER A 133 8.24 -13.69 -4.39
CA SER A 133 7.71 -15.03 -4.15
C SER A 133 6.66 -15.49 -5.18
N ALA A 134 5.98 -14.55 -5.85
CA ALA A 134 4.83 -14.82 -6.71
C ALA A 134 3.77 -15.74 -6.05
N SER A 135 3.58 -15.59 -4.74
CA SER A 135 2.70 -16.43 -3.94
C SER A 135 1.98 -15.62 -2.87
N VAL A 136 0.65 -15.61 -2.92
CA VAL A 136 -0.20 -14.94 -1.92
C VAL A 136 0.07 -15.52 -0.54
N ARG A 137 0.27 -16.84 -0.45
CA ARG A 137 0.56 -17.51 0.82
C ARG A 137 1.88 -17.04 1.42
N VAL A 138 2.93 -16.92 0.62
CA VAL A 138 4.23 -16.43 1.11
C VAL A 138 4.12 -14.98 1.56
N ALA A 139 3.39 -14.13 0.84
CA ALA A 139 3.15 -12.75 1.28
C ALA A 139 2.38 -12.69 2.62
N GLN A 140 1.41 -13.58 2.84
CA GLN A 140 0.72 -13.73 4.12
C GLN A 140 1.65 -14.19 5.25
N ASP A 141 2.52 -15.16 4.98
CA ASP A 141 3.51 -15.64 5.94
C ASP A 141 4.54 -14.53 6.28
N VAL A 142 4.92 -13.68 5.31
CA VAL A 142 5.77 -12.51 5.52
C VAL A 142 5.14 -11.52 6.50
N ILE A 143 3.92 -11.03 6.23
CA ILE A 143 3.33 -10.03 7.13
C ILE A 143 3.05 -10.61 8.52
N ALA A 144 2.70 -11.90 8.63
CA ALA A 144 2.48 -12.54 9.92
C ALA A 144 3.74 -12.54 10.82
N GLN A 145 4.94 -12.56 10.25
CA GLN A 145 6.21 -12.52 10.99
C GLN A 145 6.78 -11.10 11.16
N TRP A 146 6.46 -10.21 10.22
CA TRP A 146 7.08 -8.89 10.11
C TRP A 146 6.18 -7.73 10.48
N ALA A 147 4.96 -7.99 10.97
CA ALA A 147 4.11 -7.00 11.62
C ALA A 147 4.18 -7.09 13.16
N ALA A 148 4.25 -5.94 13.81
CA ALA A 148 4.04 -5.81 15.25
C ALA A 148 2.56 -6.04 15.61
N PRO A 149 2.25 -6.39 16.87
CA PRO A 149 0.87 -6.47 17.35
C PRO A 149 0.09 -5.18 17.07
N GLY A 150 -1.08 -5.31 16.45
CA GLY A 150 -1.92 -4.18 16.04
C GLY A 150 -1.58 -3.58 14.67
N GLY A 151 -0.56 -4.12 13.98
CA GLY A 151 -0.25 -3.81 12.59
C GLY A 151 -1.12 -4.59 11.59
N PRO A 152 -0.84 -4.46 10.29
CA PRO A 152 -1.56 -5.16 9.23
C PRO A 152 -1.51 -6.70 9.39
N SER A 153 -2.57 -7.37 8.97
CA SER A 153 -2.67 -8.83 8.95
C SER A 153 -2.53 -9.40 7.54
N ALA A 154 -2.54 -10.73 7.42
CA ALA A 154 -2.60 -11.45 6.16
C ALA A 154 -3.80 -11.06 5.26
N GLU A 155 -4.87 -10.50 5.84
CA GLU A 155 -6.07 -10.08 5.15
C GLU A 155 -6.11 -8.58 4.86
N SER A 156 -5.44 -7.75 5.66
CA SER A 156 -5.51 -6.30 5.55
C SER A 156 -4.29 -5.65 4.90
N TRP A 157 -3.13 -6.30 4.89
CA TRP A 157 -1.91 -5.72 4.35
C TRP A 157 -2.00 -5.55 2.83
N THR A 158 -1.81 -4.31 2.38
CA THR A 158 -1.86 -3.96 0.95
C THR A 158 -0.84 -4.75 0.11
N GLY A 159 0.30 -5.16 0.67
CA GLY A 159 1.27 -6.02 0.00
C GLY A 159 0.70 -7.39 -0.42
N VAL A 160 -0.13 -8.03 0.42
CA VAL A 160 -0.82 -9.29 0.05
C VAL A 160 -1.80 -9.04 -1.09
N LEU A 161 -2.57 -7.94 -1.00
CA LEU A 161 -3.56 -7.56 -2.01
C LEU A 161 -2.88 -7.25 -3.35
N ALA A 162 -1.71 -6.61 -3.33
CA ALA A 162 -0.92 -6.30 -4.52
C ALA A 162 -0.41 -7.57 -5.22
N VAL A 163 0.11 -8.55 -4.47
CA VAL A 163 0.50 -9.86 -5.02
C VAL A 163 -0.69 -10.57 -5.65
N ALA A 164 -1.83 -10.61 -4.96
CA ALA A 164 -3.05 -11.23 -5.49
C ALA A 164 -3.51 -10.56 -6.78
N ALA A 165 -3.56 -9.22 -6.81
CA ALA A 165 -3.97 -8.45 -7.98
C ALA A 165 -3.02 -8.66 -9.18
N LEU A 166 -1.71 -8.73 -8.94
CA LEU A 166 -0.71 -9.01 -9.97
C LEU A 166 -0.96 -10.39 -10.58
N LEU A 167 -1.09 -11.43 -9.77
CA LEU A 167 -1.33 -12.80 -10.24
C LEU A 167 -2.67 -12.94 -10.96
N GLU A 168 -3.73 -12.32 -10.44
CA GLU A 168 -5.05 -12.30 -11.08
C GLU A 168 -5.00 -11.64 -12.46
N SER A 169 -4.31 -10.49 -12.58
CA SER A 169 -4.15 -9.79 -13.87
C SER A 169 -3.40 -10.64 -14.91
N ALA A 170 -2.52 -11.52 -14.45
CA ALA A 170 -1.79 -12.47 -15.28
C ALA A 170 -2.55 -13.79 -15.53
N GLY A 171 -3.77 -13.95 -15.01
CA GLY A 171 -4.56 -15.17 -15.11
C GLY A 171 -3.94 -16.36 -14.37
N MET A 172 -3.16 -16.09 -13.32
CA MET A 172 -2.42 -17.09 -12.55
C MET A 172 -3.17 -17.55 -11.30
N SER A 173 -2.76 -18.69 -10.78
CA SER A 173 -3.22 -19.17 -9.48
C SER A 173 -2.58 -18.36 -8.34
N SER A 174 -3.12 -18.46 -7.12
CA SER A 174 -2.57 -17.77 -5.94
C SER A 174 -1.15 -18.21 -5.54
N ASP A 175 -0.67 -19.30 -6.14
CA ASP A 175 0.73 -19.71 -6.12
C ASP A 175 1.21 -19.89 -7.56
N ALA A 176 2.14 -19.05 -7.99
CA ALA A 176 2.61 -18.99 -9.37
C ALA A 176 4.14 -19.08 -9.50
N GLN A 177 4.85 -19.45 -8.44
CA GLN A 177 6.31 -19.43 -8.36
C GLN A 177 7.04 -20.20 -9.49
N ASN A 178 6.37 -21.17 -10.14
CA ASN A 178 6.92 -21.95 -11.26
C ASN A 178 6.43 -21.49 -12.65
N SER A 179 5.51 -20.53 -12.70
CA SER A 179 4.84 -20.05 -13.91
C SER A 179 5.26 -18.62 -14.28
N ILE A 180 5.71 -17.85 -13.30
CA ILE A 180 6.21 -16.48 -13.44
C ILE A 180 7.47 -16.30 -12.61
N THR A 181 8.40 -15.51 -13.13
CA THR A 181 9.52 -14.98 -12.37
C THR A 181 9.26 -13.50 -12.15
N ILE A 182 9.22 -13.08 -10.89
CA ILE A 182 9.10 -11.68 -10.50
C ILE A 182 10.46 -11.25 -9.93
N ALA A 183 11.08 -10.25 -10.53
CA ALA A 183 12.26 -9.58 -9.97
C ALA A 183 11.84 -8.22 -9.44
N VAL A 184 12.25 -7.89 -8.23
CA VAL A 184 11.88 -6.66 -7.53
C VAL A 184 13.16 -5.92 -7.18
N GLU A 185 13.32 -4.74 -7.75
CA GLU A 185 14.52 -3.93 -7.57
C GLU A 185 14.15 -2.62 -6.89
N PRO A 186 14.52 -2.42 -5.61
CA PRO A 186 14.42 -1.11 -4.97
C PRO A 186 15.28 -0.12 -5.78
N LYS A 187 14.68 0.98 -6.25
CA LYS A 187 15.40 1.99 -7.05
C LYS A 187 15.48 3.33 -6.36
N MET A 188 14.37 3.78 -5.81
CA MET A 188 14.28 5.08 -5.17
C MET A 188 13.47 5.01 -3.89
N GLY A 189 13.63 6.01 -3.03
CA GLY A 189 12.86 6.14 -1.80
C GLY A 189 13.02 7.51 -1.18
N TYR A 190 12.28 7.73 -0.10
CA TYR A 190 12.44 8.88 0.78
C TYR A 190 11.85 8.57 2.16
N ILE A 191 12.21 9.38 3.15
CA ILE A 191 11.62 9.32 4.49
C ILE A 191 10.52 10.37 4.59
N LYS A 192 9.26 9.94 4.67
CA LYS A 192 8.10 10.85 4.83
C LYS A 192 8.17 11.61 6.15
N GLY A 193 8.72 10.97 7.18
CA GLY A 193 9.08 11.57 8.45
C GLY A 193 9.35 10.53 9.54
N THR A 194 9.62 11.02 10.75
CA THR A 194 9.84 10.23 11.96
C THR A 194 9.05 10.79 13.13
N VAL A 195 8.77 9.95 14.14
CA VAL A 195 8.23 10.37 15.44
C VAL A 195 9.08 9.73 16.53
N GLY A 196 10.03 10.50 17.06
CA GLY A 196 11.10 9.93 17.88
C GLY A 196 12.04 9.05 17.05
N ASP A 197 12.81 8.21 17.74
CA ASP A 197 13.78 7.32 17.09
C ASP A 197 13.14 5.99 16.66
N ASP A 198 12.10 5.55 17.38
CA ASP A 198 11.49 4.22 17.21
C ASP A 198 10.38 4.14 16.14
N PHE A 199 10.03 5.24 15.47
CA PHE A 199 8.94 5.27 14.46
C PHE A 199 9.33 6.08 13.23
N VAL A 200 9.25 5.44 12.07
CA VAL A 200 9.61 6.01 10.77
C VAL A 200 8.52 5.66 9.77
N VAL A 201 8.18 6.59 8.89
CA VAL A 201 7.39 6.28 7.69
C VAL A 201 8.30 6.40 6.47
N PRO A 202 9.05 5.34 6.11
CA PRO A 202 9.75 5.31 4.84
C PRO A 202 8.77 5.05 3.70
N CYS A 203 9.12 5.55 2.52
CA CYS A 203 8.44 5.25 1.27
C CYS A 203 9.48 4.77 0.27
N ILE A 204 9.23 3.65 -0.37
CA ILE A 204 10.12 3.01 -1.33
C ILE A 204 9.41 2.84 -2.66
N ASP A 205 10.17 2.92 -3.75
CA ASP A 205 9.69 2.72 -5.11
C ASP A 205 10.61 1.73 -5.83
N PHE A 206 9.97 0.71 -6.40
CA PHE A 206 10.59 -0.44 -7.02
C PHE A 206 10.42 -0.39 -8.54
N ILE A 207 11.36 -0.98 -9.26
CA ILE A 207 11.04 -1.56 -10.57
C ILE A 207 10.70 -3.02 -10.35
N VAL A 208 9.46 -3.40 -10.68
CA VAL A 208 9.00 -4.78 -10.67
C VAL A 208 9.03 -5.30 -12.09
N THR A 209 9.83 -6.35 -12.33
CA THR A 209 9.96 -7.02 -13.63
C THR A 209 9.30 -8.39 -13.56
N ALA A 210 8.22 -8.57 -14.31
CA ALA A 210 7.48 -9.82 -14.43
C ALA A 210 7.84 -10.54 -15.74
N THR A 211 8.30 -11.79 -15.65
CA THR A 211 8.68 -12.61 -16.81
C THR A 211 7.92 -13.93 -16.79
N ILE A 212 7.21 -14.22 -17.88
CA ILE A 212 6.56 -15.50 -18.14
C ILE A 212 7.35 -16.27 -19.20
N ALA A 213 7.33 -17.61 -19.16
CA ALA A 213 8.22 -18.47 -19.95
C ALA A 213 8.22 -18.21 -21.49
N ALA A 214 7.15 -17.64 -22.04
CA ALA A 214 7.00 -17.35 -23.46
C ALA A 214 6.87 -15.84 -23.79
N GLY A 215 7.04 -14.95 -22.80
CA GLY A 215 6.79 -13.52 -22.93
C GLY A 215 8.05 -12.66 -22.84
N GLN A 216 7.94 -11.43 -23.33
CA GLN A 216 8.93 -10.40 -23.00
C GLN A 216 8.74 -9.95 -21.54
N PRO A 217 9.81 -9.67 -20.80
CA PRO A 217 9.71 -9.09 -19.47
C PRO A 217 8.85 -7.82 -19.50
N GLN A 218 7.88 -7.73 -18.60
CA GLN A 218 7.08 -6.54 -18.39
C GLN A 218 7.58 -5.83 -17.15
N GLN A 219 7.65 -4.50 -17.21
CA GLN A 219 8.13 -3.69 -16.09
C GLN A 219 7.08 -2.68 -15.68
N VAL A 220 6.99 -2.45 -14.38
CA VAL A 220 6.14 -1.42 -13.79
C VAL A 220 6.80 -0.90 -12.52
N ALA A 221 6.59 0.38 -12.21
CA ALA A 221 6.94 0.96 -10.93
C ALA A 221 5.87 0.60 -9.90
N ALA A 222 6.30 0.30 -8.68
CA ALA A 222 5.40 0.08 -7.56
C ALA A 222 6.01 0.74 -6.34
N ALA A 223 5.26 1.63 -5.69
CA ALA A 223 5.68 2.27 -4.47
C ALA A 223 4.88 1.77 -3.27
N ASP A 224 5.53 1.73 -2.11
CA ASP A 224 4.90 1.45 -0.83
C ASP A 224 5.44 2.38 0.26
N CYS A 225 4.57 2.72 1.21
CA CYS A 225 4.97 3.38 2.46
C CYS A 225 4.42 2.55 3.61
N GLN A 226 5.25 2.24 4.60
CA GLN A 226 4.79 1.53 5.80
C GLN A 226 5.11 2.30 7.07
N ARG A 227 4.38 1.99 8.14
CA ARG A 227 4.74 2.42 9.49
C ARG A 227 5.83 1.49 9.97
N MET A 228 7.08 1.92 10.01
CA MET A 228 8.17 1.09 10.53
C MET A 228 8.40 1.44 11.99
N VAL A 229 8.37 0.44 12.87
CA VAL A 229 8.64 0.57 14.30
C VAL A 229 9.84 -0.26 14.73
N TRP A 230 10.66 0.30 15.61
CA TRP A 230 11.75 -0.42 16.23
C TRP A 230 11.23 -1.25 17.40
N GLN A 231 11.36 -2.58 17.31
CA GLN A 231 10.90 -3.51 18.34
C GLN A 231 11.82 -4.73 18.39
N ASN A 232 12.22 -5.13 19.61
CA ASN A 232 13.06 -6.31 19.84
C ASN A 232 14.33 -6.29 18.96
N ASP A 233 15.01 -5.14 18.94
CA ASP A 233 16.24 -4.91 18.18
C ASP A 233 16.14 -5.06 16.65
N ARG A 234 14.92 -4.92 16.09
CA ARG A 234 14.69 -4.89 14.64
C ARG A 234 13.58 -3.94 14.23
N TRP A 235 13.57 -3.53 12.96
CA TRP A 235 12.45 -2.84 12.34
C TRP A 235 11.35 -3.84 11.94
N VAL A 236 10.08 -3.49 12.18
CA VAL A 236 8.89 -4.25 11.75
C VAL A 236 7.77 -3.29 11.34
N ILE A 237 6.77 -3.77 10.61
CA ILE A 237 5.58 -2.97 10.27
C ILE A 237 4.75 -2.77 11.55
N GLY A 238 4.58 -1.53 11.95
CA GLY A 238 3.97 -1.10 13.21
C GLY A 238 2.45 -1.06 13.19
N PRO A 239 1.85 -0.78 14.37
CA PRO A 239 0.41 -0.76 14.55
C PRO A 239 -0.28 0.44 13.89
N GLY A 240 -1.55 0.26 13.53
CA GLY A 240 -2.41 1.30 12.97
C GLY A 240 -2.75 1.09 11.50
N GLU A 241 -3.50 2.03 10.92
CA GLU A 241 -3.78 2.04 9.48
C GLU A 241 -2.50 2.25 8.68
N GLU A 242 -2.38 1.59 7.53
CA GLU A 242 -1.27 1.80 6.62
C GLU A 242 -1.17 3.28 6.20
N PRO A 243 0.04 3.81 5.97
CA PRO A 243 0.23 5.20 5.56
C PRO A 243 -0.54 5.55 4.28
N ALA A 244 -0.83 6.85 4.12
CA ALA A 244 -1.33 7.34 2.83
C ALA A 244 -0.33 6.95 1.72
N PRO A 245 -0.82 6.34 0.62
CA PRO A 245 0.03 5.65 -0.34
C PRO A 245 0.97 6.61 -1.06
N ALA A 246 2.19 6.15 -1.31
CA ALA A 246 3.12 6.83 -2.19
C ALA A 246 2.69 6.70 -3.66
N PRO A 247 2.94 7.72 -4.49
CA PRO A 247 2.72 7.59 -5.93
C PRO A 247 3.74 6.63 -6.53
N SER A 248 3.27 5.56 -7.18
CA SER A 248 4.10 4.72 -8.06
C SER A 248 4.45 5.52 -9.32
N LEU A 249 5.73 5.84 -9.49
CA LEU A 249 6.24 6.71 -10.56
C LEU A 249 7.45 6.03 -11.19
N TRP A 250 7.58 6.06 -12.51
CA TRP A 250 8.73 5.39 -13.14
C TRP A 250 10.06 5.95 -12.62
N PRO A 251 10.96 5.11 -12.07
CA PRO A 251 12.20 5.60 -11.50
C PRO A 251 13.08 6.38 -12.47
N GLY A 252 13.54 7.55 -12.04
CA GLY A 252 14.32 8.48 -12.87
C GLY A 252 13.50 9.38 -13.79
N SER A 253 12.16 9.31 -13.74
CA SER A 253 11.29 10.27 -14.42
C SER A 253 11.27 11.63 -13.70
N GLN A 254 10.93 12.71 -14.42
CA GLN A 254 10.78 14.03 -13.80
C GLN A 254 9.72 14.01 -12.69
N ALA A 255 8.61 13.30 -12.89
CA ALA A 255 7.56 13.17 -11.90
C ALA A 255 8.06 12.54 -10.61
N SER A 256 8.93 11.52 -10.70
CA SER A 256 9.52 10.91 -9.51
C SER A 256 10.40 11.87 -8.71
N PHE A 257 11.19 12.71 -9.39
CA PHE A 257 12.00 13.74 -8.75
C PHE A 257 11.14 14.84 -8.12
N ASP A 258 10.08 15.27 -8.81
CA ASP A 258 9.14 16.27 -8.29
C ASP A 258 8.37 15.76 -7.05
N ALA A 259 8.17 14.44 -6.95
CA ALA A 259 7.61 13.78 -5.78
C ALA A 259 8.60 13.62 -4.62
N GLY A 260 9.88 13.95 -4.82
CA GLY A 260 10.92 13.92 -3.79
C GLY A 260 11.62 12.57 -3.63
N TYR A 261 11.43 11.62 -4.56
CA TYR A 261 12.17 10.36 -4.54
C TYR A 261 13.65 10.59 -4.77
N GLN A 262 14.50 9.90 -4.00
CA GLN A 262 15.95 9.91 -4.14
C GLN A 262 16.46 8.53 -4.57
N TRP A 263 17.57 8.47 -5.29
CA TRP A 263 18.18 7.20 -5.69
C TRP A 263 18.68 6.42 -4.48
N LEU A 264 18.39 5.13 -4.42
CA LEU A 264 18.90 4.25 -3.36
C LEU A 264 20.30 3.75 -3.73
N GLU A 265 21.25 3.92 -2.81
CA GLU A 265 22.62 3.46 -2.98
C GLU A 265 23.03 2.57 -1.80
N VAL A 266 23.65 1.44 -2.09
CA VAL A 266 24.33 0.65 -1.05
C VAL A 266 25.76 1.16 -0.96
N PRO A 267 26.26 1.56 0.23
CA PRO A 267 27.63 2.03 0.39
C PRO A 267 28.63 1.03 -0.20
N GLN A 268 29.49 1.49 -1.11
CA GLN A 268 30.57 0.66 -1.64
C GLN A 268 31.71 0.64 -0.62
N SER A 269 31.97 -0.53 -0.04
CA SER A 269 33.08 -0.79 0.88
C SER A 269 34.43 -0.77 0.20
#